data_AF-A0A524EY49-F1
#
_entry.id   AF-A0A524EY49-F1
#
_cell.length_a   1.000
_cell.length_b   1.000
_cell.length_c   1.000
_cell.angle_alpha   90.00
_cell.angle_beta   90.00
_cell.angle_gamma   90.00
#
_symmetry.space_group_name_H-M   'P 1'
#
loop_
_entity.id
_entity.type
_entity.pdbx_description
1 polymer ?
#
loop_
_entity_poly.entity_id
_entity_poly.type
_entity_poly.pdbx_seq_one_letter_code
_entity_poly.pdbx_strand_id
1 'polypeptide(L)'
;MNRTILPITIYKNILQNNISLDAATDILISVLEKCDNIQQRRECIEVMGKLGLKTIKLFKVLENTLLSDENPSVRASTVKHISELFPKRSLVPLNWVIHNDRSVVVLGAIYTLLKNKRSLEYDSLKKQMMIQLQYLYKVKKEVSLFLNLDIIYSEFSYNINFKAGQQWHRVMNLVKSYEDPIGLIPRLYYLKAGGTLLNLLPHSINNLDFFRSLFIKNKASKISPKIKNESIKIH
;
A
#
# COMPACT_ATOMS: atom_id res chain seq x y z
N MET A 1 22.66 13.62 -27.93
CA MET A 1 21.64 12.54 -27.88
C MET A 1 21.98 11.62 -26.71
N ASN A 2 21.35 11.78 -25.56
CA ASN A 2 21.55 10.85 -24.44
C ASN A 2 20.81 9.55 -24.77
N ARG A 3 21.55 8.46 -24.99
CA ARG A 3 20.96 7.11 -25.04
C ARG A 3 20.38 6.84 -23.66
N THR A 4 19.07 6.69 -23.57
CA THR A 4 18.38 6.30 -22.34
C THR A 4 18.82 4.89 -21.96
N ILE A 5 19.63 4.78 -20.89
CA ILE A 5 20.08 3.48 -20.37
C ILE A 5 18.94 2.91 -19.52
N LEU A 6 18.38 1.78 -19.95
CA LEU A 6 17.33 1.10 -19.19
C LEU A 6 17.94 0.27 -18.05
N PRO A 7 17.38 0.32 -16.82
CA PRO A 7 17.92 -0.42 -15.68
C PRO A 7 18.02 -1.94 -15.91
N ILE A 8 17.04 -2.54 -16.60
CA ILE A 8 17.10 -3.95 -16.98
C ILE A 8 18.29 -4.28 -17.89
N THR A 9 18.70 -3.35 -18.75
CA THR A 9 19.87 -3.53 -19.62
C THR A 9 21.16 -3.53 -18.79
N ILE A 10 21.22 -2.70 -17.74
CA ILE A 10 22.34 -2.72 -16.79
C ILE A 10 22.40 -4.09 -16.09
N TYR A 11 21.26 -4.58 -15.59
CA TYR A 11 21.19 -5.91 -14.95
C TYR A 11 21.68 -7.03 -15.87
N LYS A 12 21.23 -7.04 -17.13
CA LYS A 12 21.68 -8.01 -18.14
C LYS A 12 23.19 -7.93 -18.40
N ASN A 13 23.74 -6.72 -18.48
CA ASN A 13 25.17 -6.52 -18.69
C ASN A 13 26.02 -7.03 -17.52
N ILE A 14 25.52 -6.96 -16.28
CA ILE A 14 26.20 -7.59 -15.13
C ILE A 14 26.20 -9.11 -15.28
N LEU A 15 25.05 -9.71 -15.59
CA LEU A 15 24.95 -11.18 -15.75
C LEU A 15 25.82 -11.72 -16.89
N GLN A 16 26.08 -10.90 -17.91
CA GLN A 16 26.96 -11.22 -19.03
C GLN A 16 28.44 -10.90 -18.76
N ASN A 17 28.78 -10.41 -17.56
CA ASN A 17 30.11 -9.91 -17.19
C ASN A 17 30.63 -8.77 -18.09
N ASN A 18 29.74 -8.04 -18.76
CA ASN A 18 30.09 -6.89 -19.62
C ASN A 18 30.46 -5.65 -18.80
N ILE A 19 29.98 -5.55 -17.56
CA ILE A 19 30.27 -4.48 -16.61
C ILE A 19 30.46 -5.06 -15.22
N SER A 20 31.33 -4.45 -14.40
CA SER A 20 31.47 -4.83 -13.00
C SER A 20 30.25 -4.42 -12.17
N LEU A 21 30.07 -5.08 -11.04
CA LEU A 21 29.00 -4.79 -10.10
C LEU A 21 29.08 -3.34 -9.56
N ASP A 22 30.29 -2.86 -9.26
CA ASP A 22 30.52 -1.48 -8.80
C ASP A 22 30.18 -0.46 -9.89
N ALA A 23 30.64 -0.69 -11.12
CA ALA A 23 30.33 0.20 -12.26
C ALA A 23 28.82 0.24 -12.51
N ALA A 24 28.15 -0.90 -12.47
CA ALA A 24 26.70 -0.97 -12.63
C ALA A 24 25.95 -0.22 -11.52
N THR A 25 26.44 -0.28 -10.28
CA THR A 25 25.88 0.44 -9.14
C THR A 25 25.94 1.94 -9.37
N ASP A 26 27.07 2.45 -9.83
CA ASP A 26 27.26 3.87 -10.11
C ASP A 26 26.35 4.34 -11.25
N ILE A 27 26.16 3.53 -12.29
CA ILE A 27 25.21 3.83 -13.37
C ILE A 27 23.78 3.85 -12.82
N LEU A 28 23.37 2.85 -12.03
CA LEU A 28 22.03 2.78 -11.45
C LEU A 28 21.74 3.97 -10.53
N ILE A 29 22.71 4.37 -9.70
CA ILE A 29 22.60 5.56 -8.85
C ILE A 29 22.43 6.81 -9.72
N SER A 30 23.27 6.97 -10.75
CA SER A 30 23.16 8.14 -11.63
C SER A 30 21.84 8.19 -12.40
N VAL A 31 21.26 7.05 -12.77
CA VAL A 31 19.93 7.00 -13.41
C VAL A 31 18.86 7.36 -12.38
N LEU A 32 18.90 6.79 -11.17
CA LEU A 32 17.94 7.08 -10.11
C LEU A 32 17.90 8.56 -9.74
N GLU A 33 19.05 9.22 -9.63
CA GLU A 33 19.14 10.63 -9.18
C GLU A 33 18.79 11.64 -10.28
N LYS A 34 18.96 11.31 -11.56
CA LYS A 34 18.85 12.27 -12.67
C LYS A 34 17.69 11.99 -13.63
N CYS A 35 17.01 10.86 -13.50
CA CYS A 35 15.95 10.48 -14.42
C CYS A 35 14.59 10.99 -13.95
N ASP A 36 13.91 11.78 -14.78
CA ASP A 36 12.54 12.24 -14.52
C ASP A 36 11.50 11.11 -14.64
N ASN A 37 11.83 10.02 -15.34
CA ASN A 37 10.92 8.91 -15.56
C ASN A 37 10.75 8.07 -14.28
N ILE A 38 9.56 8.20 -13.67
CA ILE A 38 9.14 7.49 -12.45
C ILE A 38 9.35 5.97 -12.56
N GLN A 39 9.00 5.38 -13.71
CA GLN A 39 9.07 3.93 -13.89
C GLN A 39 10.53 3.46 -13.93
N GLN A 40 11.42 4.21 -14.60
CA GLN A 40 12.85 3.89 -14.61
C GLN A 40 13.47 4.03 -13.22
N ARG A 41 13.12 5.07 -12.44
CA ARG A 41 13.58 5.20 -11.05
C ARG A 41 13.16 4.01 -10.18
N ARG A 42 11.91 3.55 -10.31
CA ARG A 42 11.44 2.33 -9.62
C ARG A 42 12.21 1.09 -10.04
N GLU A 43 12.48 0.95 -11.33
CA GLU A 43 13.22 -0.19 -11.87
C GLU A 43 14.68 -0.17 -11.41
N CYS A 44 15.32 1.00 -11.27
CA CYS A 44 16.63 1.13 -10.64
C CYS A 44 16.65 0.55 -9.23
N ILE A 45 15.68 0.92 -8.39
CA ILE A 45 15.56 0.42 -7.00
C ILE A 45 15.39 -1.10 -7.00
N GLU A 46 14.57 -1.65 -7.89
CA GLU A 46 14.36 -3.09 -8.01
C GLU A 46 15.65 -3.82 -8.41
N VAL A 47 16.37 -3.31 -9.41
CA VAL A 47 17.64 -3.88 -9.86
C VAL A 47 18.68 -3.81 -8.73
N MET A 48 18.81 -2.68 -8.05
CA MET A 48 19.70 -2.54 -6.88
C MET A 48 19.38 -3.58 -5.80
N GLY A 49 18.09 -3.82 -5.55
CA GLY A 49 17.61 -4.87 -4.67
C GLY A 49 18.07 -6.28 -5.07
N LYS A 50 17.88 -6.63 -6.35
CA LYS A 50 18.28 -7.95 -6.90
C LYS A 50 19.79 -8.18 -6.83
N LEU A 51 20.58 -7.12 -6.98
CA LEU A 51 22.04 -7.20 -6.91
C LEU A 51 22.55 -7.44 -5.49
N GLY A 52 21.72 -7.27 -4.46
CA GLY A 52 22.07 -7.66 -3.09
C GLY A 52 23.21 -6.83 -2.46
N LEU A 53 23.56 -5.70 -3.06
CA LEU A 53 24.64 -4.84 -2.60
C LEU A 53 24.30 -4.18 -1.27
N LYS A 54 25.29 -4.13 -0.36
CA LYS A 54 25.11 -3.59 1.00
C LYS A 54 26.14 -2.53 1.36
N THR A 55 26.40 -1.61 0.43
CA THR A 55 27.35 -0.51 0.64
C THR A 55 26.70 0.65 1.41
N ILE A 56 27.51 1.43 2.12
CA ILE A 56 27.06 2.66 2.79
C ILE A 56 26.54 3.67 1.76
N LYS A 57 27.19 3.74 0.59
CA LYS A 57 26.77 4.60 -0.53
C LYS A 57 25.34 4.27 -0.96
N LEU A 58 25.05 2.98 -1.20
CA LEU A 58 23.72 2.54 -1.60
C LEU A 58 22.67 2.81 -0.51
N PHE A 59 23.01 2.56 0.77
CA PHE A 59 22.10 2.89 1.86
C PHE A 59 21.70 4.39 1.84
N LYS A 60 22.67 5.30 1.71
CA LYS A 60 22.40 6.74 1.66
C LYS A 60 21.53 7.14 0.46
N VAL A 61 21.75 6.53 -0.70
CA VAL A 61 20.94 6.78 -1.89
C VAL A 61 19.49 6.32 -1.67
N LEU A 62 19.29 5.11 -1.16
CA LEU A 62 17.95 4.60 -0.85
C LEU A 62 17.29 5.39 0.29
N GLU A 63 18.04 5.80 1.30
CA GLU A 63 17.54 6.66 2.38
C GLU A 63 17.04 8.00 1.82
N ASN A 64 17.86 8.71 1.04
CA ASN A 64 17.44 9.96 0.39
C ASN A 64 16.23 9.74 -0.51
N THR A 65 16.23 8.68 -1.33
CA THR A 65 15.10 8.34 -2.21
C THR A 65 13.82 8.12 -1.41
N LEU A 66 13.89 7.39 -0.29
CA LEU A 66 12.75 7.15 0.60
C LEU A 66 12.24 8.44 1.26
N LEU A 67 13.13 9.37 1.62
CA LEU A 67 12.78 10.57 2.38
C LEU A 67 12.34 11.73 1.48
N SER A 68 12.84 11.83 0.25
CA SER A 68 12.71 13.05 -0.57
C SER A 68 12.36 12.86 -2.05
N ASP A 69 12.24 11.64 -2.59
CA ASP A 69 11.76 11.51 -3.98
C ASP A 69 10.35 12.11 -4.10
N GLU A 70 10.13 12.95 -5.10
CA GLU A 70 8.86 13.66 -5.26
C GLU A 70 7.68 12.71 -5.49
N ASN A 71 7.94 11.56 -6.12
CA ASN A 71 6.90 10.62 -6.49
C ASN A 71 6.67 9.57 -5.40
N PRO A 72 5.45 9.47 -4.83
CA PRO A 72 5.17 8.52 -3.76
C PRO A 72 5.36 7.04 -4.14
N SER A 73 5.18 6.70 -5.42
CA SER A 73 5.39 5.31 -5.89
C SER A 73 6.88 4.92 -5.88
N VAL A 74 7.79 5.87 -6.08
CA VAL A 74 9.24 5.64 -5.98
C VAL A 74 9.63 5.47 -4.51
N ARG A 75 9.14 6.36 -3.63
CA ARG A 75 9.35 6.23 -2.17
C ARG A 75 8.81 4.89 -1.65
N ALA A 76 7.59 4.50 -2.05
CA ALA A 76 6.98 3.23 -1.67
C ALA A 76 7.76 2.01 -2.17
N SER A 77 8.30 2.05 -3.40
CA SER A 77 9.17 0.99 -3.92
C SER A 77 10.46 0.83 -3.10
N THR A 78 10.96 1.95 -2.56
CA THR A 78 12.18 1.98 -1.75
C THR A 78 12.00 1.31 -0.38
N VAL A 79 10.81 1.42 0.24
CA VAL A 79 10.49 0.83 1.55
C VAL A 79 10.89 -0.64 1.64
N LYS A 80 10.48 -1.45 0.67
CA LYS A 80 10.80 -2.88 0.64
C LYS A 80 12.32 -3.09 0.59
N HIS A 81 12.98 -2.50 -0.40
CA HIS A 81 14.38 -2.79 -0.72
C HIS A 81 15.35 -2.27 0.34
N ILE A 82 15.12 -1.08 0.91
CA ILE A 82 15.96 -0.57 2.00
C ILE A 82 15.83 -1.47 3.25
N SER A 83 14.64 -2.02 3.53
CA SER A 83 14.41 -2.91 4.67
C SER A 83 14.99 -4.32 4.50
N GLU A 84 15.07 -4.81 3.27
CA GLU A 84 15.64 -6.12 2.95
C GLU A 84 17.17 -6.06 2.92
N LEU A 85 17.74 -5.02 2.31
CA LEU A 85 19.19 -4.84 2.24
C LEU A 85 19.79 -4.39 3.58
N PHE A 86 19.07 -3.52 4.30
CA PHE A 86 19.56 -2.86 5.52
C PHE A 86 18.55 -2.94 6.68
N PRO A 87 18.19 -4.15 7.17
CA PRO A 87 17.07 -4.34 8.09
C PRO A 87 17.19 -3.57 9.42
N LYS A 88 18.41 -3.38 9.95
CA LYS A 88 18.63 -2.60 11.17
C LYS A 88 18.70 -1.09 10.90
N ARG A 89 19.44 -0.68 9.86
CA ARG A 89 19.66 0.75 9.55
C ARG A 89 18.41 1.43 8.99
N SER A 90 17.56 0.68 8.30
CA SER A 90 16.31 1.18 7.72
C SER A 90 15.26 1.60 8.77
N LEU A 91 15.36 1.13 10.01
CA LEU A 91 14.38 1.45 11.06
C LEU A 91 14.28 2.96 11.32
N VAL A 92 15.41 3.67 11.29
CA VAL A 92 15.46 5.12 11.52
C VAL A 92 14.72 5.90 10.42
N PRO A 93 15.05 5.76 9.11
CA PRO A 93 14.32 6.46 8.07
C PRO A 93 12.87 5.99 7.95
N LEU A 94 12.55 4.70 8.17
CA LEU A 94 11.16 4.24 8.19
C LEU A 94 10.35 4.92 9.30
N ASN A 95 10.93 5.10 10.48
CA ASN A 95 10.28 5.82 11.56
C ASN A 95 10.05 7.29 11.20
N TRP A 96 11.02 7.94 10.57
CA TRP A 96 10.86 9.31 10.09
C TRP A 96 9.70 9.41 9.09
N VAL A 97 9.62 8.49 8.12
CA VAL A 97 8.55 8.47 7.11
C VAL A 97 7.17 8.28 7.76
N ILE A 98 7.05 7.39 8.75
CA ILE A 98 5.80 7.20 9.50
C ILE A 98 5.28 8.53 10.06
N HIS A 99 6.16 9.37 10.61
CA HIS A 99 5.77 10.61 11.26
C HIS A 99 5.51 11.76 10.28
N ASN A 100 6.19 11.77 9.13
CA ASN A 100 6.25 12.94 8.25
C ASN A 100 5.57 12.74 6.88
N ASP A 101 5.51 11.53 6.33
CA ASP A 101 4.86 11.27 5.05
C ASP A 101 3.34 11.13 5.23
N ARG A 102 2.60 11.64 4.25
CA ARG A 102 1.14 11.61 4.20
C ARG A 102 0.61 10.80 3.04
N SER A 103 1.46 10.33 2.12
CA SER A 103 1.03 9.49 1.00
C SER A 103 0.50 8.16 1.52
N VAL A 104 -0.71 7.82 1.11
CA VAL A 104 -1.33 6.53 1.38
C VAL A 104 -0.52 5.38 0.78
N VAL A 105 0.09 5.59 -0.39
CA VAL A 105 0.89 4.58 -1.07
C VAL A 105 2.15 4.26 -0.26
N VAL A 106 2.83 5.28 0.26
CA VAL A 106 4.04 5.10 1.08
C VAL A 106 3.71 4.49 2.44
N LEU A 107 2.72 5.04 3.14
CA LEU A 107 2.28 4.50 4.42
C LEU A 107 1.75 3.07 4.26
N GLY A 108 1.03 2.75 3.17
CA GLY A 108 0.58 1.40 2.86
C GLY A 108 1.72 0.42 2.62
N ALA A 109 2.80 0.85 1.95
CA ALA A 109 4.00 0.03 1.78
C ALA A 109 4.68 -0.29 3.12
N ILE A 110 4.81 0.70 4.02
CA ILE A 110 5.34 0.48 5.37
C ILE A 110 4.42 -0.45 6.15
N TYR A 111 3.11 -0.24 6.12
CA TYR A 111 2.16 -1.10 6.82
C TYR A 111 2.28 -2.57 6.39
N THR A 112 2.40 -2.80 5.08
CA THR A 112 2.58 -4.13 4.50
C THR A 112 3.90 -4.77 4.96
N LEU A 113 4.99 -4.01 4.94
CA LEU A 113 6.29 -4.45 5.46
C LEU A 113 6.16 -4.91 6.93
N LEU A 114 5.55 -4.08 7.78
CA LEU A 114 5.41 -4.33 9.22
C LEU A 114 4.44 -5.47 9.56
N LYS A 115 3.54 -5.86 8.66
CA LYS A 115 2.71 -7.07 8.83
C LYS A 115 3.52 -8.36 8.64
N ASN A 116 4.54 -8.31 7.78
CA ASN A 116 5.28 -9.49 7.34
C ASN A 116 6.58 -9.72 8.14
N LYS A 117 7.10 -8.70 8.83
CA LYS A 117 8.29 -8.81 9.67
C LYS A 117 7.92 -9.18 11.11
N ARG A 118 8.73 -10.05 11.73
CA ARG A 118 8.60 -10.47 13.13
C ARG A 118 9.93 -10.23 13.86
N SER A 119 10.01 -9.13 14.60
CA SER A 119 11.13 -8.79 15.49
C SER A 119 10.67 -7.69 16.45
N LEU A 120 11.31 -7.58 17.60
CA LEU A 120 10.99 -6.55 18.60
C LEU A 120 11.07 -5.12 18.03
N GLU A 121 12.04 -4.84 17.17
CA GLU A 121 12.24 -3.53 16.57
C GLU A 121 11.11 -3.16 15.59
N TYR A 122 10.74 -4.07 14.68
CA TYR A 122 9.59 -3.90 13.80
C TYR A 122 8.25 -3.85 14.55
N ASP A 123 8.10 -4.57 15.66
CA ASP A 123 6.91 -4.49 16.52
C ASP A 123 6.78 -3.11 17.19
N SER A 124 7.91 -2.55 17.65
CA SER A 124 7.96 -1.19 18.18
C SER A 124 7.57 -0.15 17.11
N LEU A 125 8.15 -0.29 15.91
CA LEU A 125 7.86 0.59 14.77
C LEU A 125 6.38 0.50 14.35
N LYS A 126 5.80 -0.70 14.37
CA LYS A 126 4.37 -0.92 14.12
C LYS A 126 3.49 -0.22 15.14
N LYS A 127 3.83 -0.27 16.43
CA LYS A 127 3.09 0.47 17.48
C LYS A 127 3.12 1.97 17.21
N GLN A 128 4.30 2.53 16.90
CA GLN A 128 4.46 3.95 16.55
C GLN A 128 3.62 4.34 15.34
N MET A 129 3.63 3.51 14.29
CA MET A 129 2.78 3.70 13.12
C MET A 129 1.30 3.73 13.48
N MET A 130 0.81 2.79 14.28
CA MET A 130 -0.61 2.75 14.66
C MET A 130 -1.02 4.02 15.41
N ILE A 131 -0.19 4.50 16.35
CA ILE A 131 -0.43 5.75 17.07
C ILE A 131 -0.52 6.93 16.09
N GLN A 132 0.41 7.01 15.14
CA GLN A 132 0.42 8.12 14.19
C GLN A 132 -0.76 8.10 13.22
N LEU A 133 -1.17 6.92 12.75
CA LEU A 133 -2.37 6.80 11.94
C LEU A 133 -3.63 7.15 12.74
N GLN A 134 -3.71 6.80 14.03
CA GLN A 134 -4.86 7.17 14.88
C GLN A 134 -5.02 8.68 14.96
N TYR A 135 -3.91 9.40 15.09
CA TYR A 135 -3.88 10.86 15.05
C TYR A 135 -4.34 11.39 13.69
N LEU A 136 -3.78 10.86 12.59
CA LEU A 136 -4.13 11.28 11.22
C LEU A 136 -5.61 11.10 10.89
N TYR A 137 -6.16 9.94 11.21
CA TYR A 137 -7.56 9.60 10.92
C TYR A 137 -8.53 10.11 11.97
N LYS A 138 -8.03 10.59 13.13
CA LYS A 138 -8.84 10.98 14.29
C LYS A 138 -9.75 9.84 14.78
N VAL A 139 -9.23 8.60 14.75
CA VAL A 139 -9.93 7.39 15.22
C VAL A 139 -9.06 6.63 16.20
N LYS A 140 -9.65 6.12 17.29
CA LYS A 140 -8.91 5.37 18.32
C LYS A 140 -8.78 3.88 17.99
N LYS A 141 -9.75 3.32 17.28
CA LYS A 141 -9.81 1.89 16.90
C LYS A 141 -9.87 1.76 15.39
N GLU A 142 -9.57 0.56 14.89
CA GLU A 142 -9.74 0.19 13.47
C GLU A 142 -8.94 1.03 12.48
N VAL A 143 -7.87 1.68 12.94
CA VAL A 143 -7.06 2.56 12.11
C VAL A 143 -6.51 1.87 10.84
N SER A 144 -6.21 0.57 10.93
CA SER A 144 -5.81 -0.24 9.78
C SER A 144 -6.90 -0.37 8.72
N LEU A 145 -8.18 -0.38 9.11
CA LEU A 145 -9.30 -0.42 8.16
C LEU A 145 -9.30 0.87 7.33
N PHE A 146 -9.17 2.03 7.98
CA PHE A 146 -9.14 3.32 7.28
C PHE A 146 -7.96 3.42 6.32
N LEU A 147 -6.76 3.01 6.73
CA LEU A 147 -5.61 2.97 5.84
C LEU A 147 -5.86 2.04 4.64
N ASN A 148 -6.41 0.85 4.87
CA ASN A 148 -6.70 -0.08 3.77
C ASN A 148 -7.75 0.48 2.79
N LEU A 149 -8.75 1.20 3.29
CA LEU A 149 -9.77 1.84 2.44
C LEU A 149 -9.18 2.97 1.61
N ASP A 150 -8.27 3.75 2.19
CA ASP A 150 -7.54 4.77 1.46
C ASP A 150 -6.63 4.15 0.37
N ILE A 151 -5.97 3.02 0.66
CA ILE A 151 -5.15 2.29 -0.32
C ILE A 151 -6.01 1.84 -1.49
N ILE A 152 -7.14 1.18 -1.19
CA ILE A 152 -8.11 0.74 -2.20
C ILE A 152 -8.56 1.92 -3.07
N TYR A 153 -8.91 3.05 -2.45
CA TYR A 153 -9.30 4.26 -3.18
C TYR A 153 -8.17 4.78 -4.08
N SER A 154 -6.93 4.86 -3.58
CA SER A 154 -5.77 5.30 -4.36
C SER A 154 -5.54 4.41 -5.58
N GLU A 155 -5.67 3.09 -5.43
CA GLU A 155 -5.57 2.13 -6.53
C GLU A 155 -6.68 2.32 -7.57
N PHE A 156 -7.94 2.40 -7.14
CA PHE A 156 -9.08 2.54 -8.05
C PHE A 156 -9.12 3.88 -8.79
N SER A 157 -8.73 4.97 -8.10
CA SER A 157 -8.71 6.31 -8.69
C SER A 157 -7.42 6.61 -9.46
N TYR A 158 -6.44 5.70 -9.44
CA TYR A 158 -5.08 5.92 -9.92
C TYR A 158 -4.42 7.18 -9.32
N ASN A 159 -4.88 7.63 -8.14
CA ASN A 159 -4.37 8.82 -7.47
C ASN A 159 -3.29 8.44 -6.45
N ILE A 160 -2.05 8.38 -6.92
CA ILE A 160 -0.87 8.07 -6.08
C ILE A 160 -0.52 9.17 -5.08
N ASN A 161 -1.03 10.40 -5.30
CA ASN A 161 -0.82 11.55 -4.43
C ASN A 161 -1.90 11.67 -3.33
N PHE A 162 -2.79 10.67 -3.23
CA PHE A 162 -3.83 10.63 -2.21
C PHE A 162 -3.20 10.58 -0.81
N LYS A 163 -3.68 11.48 0.06
CA LYS A 163 -3.12 11.68 1.40
C LYS A 163 -3.97 10.99 2.46
N ALA A 164 -3.32 10.28 3.37
CA ALA A 164 -3.95 9.59 4.48
C ALA A 164 -4.68 10.59 5.38
N GLY A 165 -5.85 10.19 5.87
CA GLY A 165 -6.71 11.03 6.70
C GLY A 165 -7.50 12.08 5.92
N GLN A 166 -7.40 12.12 4.59
CA GLN A 166 -8.23 13.00 3.76
C GLN A 166 -9.46 12.29 3.20
N GLN A 167 -10.62 12.90 3.42
CA GLN A 167 -11.85 12.68 2.65
C GLN A 167 -12.43 11.24 2.71
N TRP A 168 -12.76 10.73 3.91
CA TRP A 168 -13.65 9.56 4.07
C TRP A 168 -14.90 9.64 3.17
N HIS A 169 -15.45 10.84 3.00
CA HIS A 169 -16.57 11.08 2.11
C HIS A 169 -16.26 10.82 0.62
N ARG A 170 -15.03 10.98 0.14
CA ARG A 170 -14.65 10.64 -1.26
C ARG A 170 -14.62 9.14 -1.47
N VAL A 171 -14.07 8.39 -0.51
CA VAL A 171 -14.14 6.93 -0.51
C VAL A 171 -15.59 6.47 -0.53
N MET A 172 -16.42 7.06 0.35
CA MET A 172 -17.85 6.79 0.43
C MET A 172 -18.62 7.18 -0.84
N ASN A 173 -18.28 8.29 -1.49
CA ASN A 173 -18.91 8.70 -2.75
C ASN A 173 -18.53 7.78 -3.90
N LEU A 174 -17.28 7.32 -3.97
CA LEU A 174 -16.83 6.33 -4.95
C LEU A 174 -17.58 4.99 -4.77
N VAL A 175 -17.75 4.55 -3.51
CA VAL A 175 -18.52 3.35 -3.18
C VAL A 175 -19.98 3.49 -3.60
N LYS A 176 -20.56 4.70 -3.49
CA LYS A 176 -21.95 4.99 -3.86
C LYS A 176 -22.17 5.12 -5.37
N SER A 177 -21.18 5.60 -6.12
CA SER A 177 -21.31 5.91 -7.55
C SER A 177 -20.99 4.74 -8.48
N TYR A 178 -20.69 3.56 -7.95
CA TYR A 178 -20.29 2.41 -8.75
C TYR A 178 -21.51 1.52 -9.11
N GLU A 179 -21.72 1.29 -10.41
CA GLU A 179 -22.88 0.55 -10.95
C GLU A 179 -22.89 -0.94 -10.57
N ASP A 180 -21.72 -1.54 -10.35
CA ASP A 180 -21.60 -2.90 -9.82
C ASP A 180 -20.80 -2.95 -8.51
N PRO A 181 -21.45 -2.71 -7.35
CA PRO A 181 -20.79 -2.81 -6.05
C PRO A 181 -20.28 -4.23 -5.74
N ILE A 182 -20.55 -5.26 -6.56
CA ILE A 182 -20.04 -6.62 -6.42
C ILE A 182 -18.52 -6.72 -6.70
N GLY A 183 -17.87 -5.72 -7.29
CA GLY A 183 -16.39 -5.70 -7.35
C GLY A 183 -15.74 -5.22 -6.05
N LEU A 184 -16.38 -4.25 -5.39
CA LEU A 184 -15.89 -3.60 -4.17
C LEU A 184 -16.33 -4.35 -2.91
N ILE A 185 -17.55 -4.89 -2.89
CA ILE A 185 -18.13 -5.62 -1.76
C ILE A 185 -17.32 -6.86 -1.39
N PRO A 186 -16.84 -7.72 -2.31
CA PRO A 186 -15.95 -8.83 -2.01
C PRO A 186 -14.56 -8.39 -1.55
N ARG A 187 -14.05 -7.22 -1.95
CA ARG A 187 -12.79 -6.67 -1.43
C ARG A 187 -12.96 -6.11 -0.01
N LEU A 188 -14.09 -5.47 0.27
CA LEU A 188 -14.54 -5.15 1.63
C LEU A 188 -14.83 -6.43 2.46
N TYR A 189 -15.29 -7.50 1.81
CA TYR A 189 -15.47 -8.84 2.38
C TYR A 189 -14.12 -9.55 2.62
N TYR A 190 -13.08 -9.24 1.83
CA TYR A 190 -11.71 -9.70 2.03
C TYR A 190 -11.04 -8.96 3.19
N LEU A 191 -11.33 -7.66 3.36
CA LEU A 191 -11.01 -6.92 4.59
C LEU A 191 -11.68 -7.52 5.85
N LYS A 192 -12.78 -8.27 5.65
CA LYS A 192 -13.51 -9.04 6.66
C LYS A 192 -12.97 -10.48 6.86
N ALA A 193 -12.02 -10.95 6.05
CA ALA A 193 -11.49 -12.33 6.11
C ALA A 193 -10.30 -12.53 7.10
N GLY A 194 -10.02 -11.55 7.97
CA GLY A 194 -9.31 -11.78 9.23
C GLY A 194 -10.36 -11.99 10.33
N GLY A 195 -10.78 -13.23 10.53
CA GLY A 195 -11.98 -13.58 11.29
C GLY A 195 -12.11 -12.97 12.69
N THR A 196 -13.37 -12.89 13.14
CA THR A 196 -13.89 -12.61 14.51
C THR A 196 -14.35 -11.20 14.91
N LEU A 197 -14.79 -10.30 14.00
CA LEU A 197 -15.33 -9.00 14.44
C LEU A 197 -16.64 -8.56 13.74
N LEU A 198 -17.64 -9.43 13.62
CA LEU A 198 -19.02 -8.97 13.38
C LEU A 198 -19.73 -8.46 14.64
N ASN A 199 -19.13 -8.62 15.83
CA ASN A 199 -19.67 -8.12 17.09
C ASN A 199 -19.06 -6.78 17.55
N LEU A 200 -18.16 -6.19 16.77
CA LEU A 200 -17.56 -4.88 17.04
C LEU A 200 -17.43 -4.14 15.72
N LEU A 201 -18.56 -3.63 15.24
CA LEU A 201 -18.54 -2.45 14.38
C LEU A 201 -18.27 -1.23 15.27
N PRO A 202 -17.55 -0.21 14.78
CA PRO A 202 -17.16 0.93 15.60
C PRO A 202 -18.39 1.73 16.04
N HIS A 203 -18.54 1.96 17.34
CA HIS A 203 -19.60 2.82 17.91
C HIS A 203 -19.57 4.25 17.36
N SER A 204 -18.44 4.71 16.80
CA SER A 204 -18.25 6.07 16.28
C SER A 204 -18.89 6.34 14.91
N ILE A 205 -19.53 5.35 14.28
CA ILE A 205 -20.18 5.53 12.97
C ILE A 205 -21.70 5.45 13.14
N ASN A 206 -22.31 6.59 13.44
CA ASN A 206 -23.77 6.83 13.46
C ASN A 206 -24.43 6.70 12.06
N ASN A 207 -23.74 6.09 11.10
CA ASN A 207 -24.10 6.04 9.68
C ASN A 207 -24.17 4.58 9.14
N LEU A 208 -24.11 3.59 10.05
CA LEU A 208 -24.16 2.18 9.70
C LEU A 208 -25.59 1.64 9.54
N ASP A 209 -26.65 2.35 9.96
CA ASP A 209 -28.03 1.96 9.61
C ASP A 209 -28.26 2.00 8.09
N PHE A 210 -27.57 2.90 7.40
CA PHE A 210 -27.56 2.95 5.94
C PHE A 210 -26.84 1.75 5.32
N PHE A 211 -25.67 1.37 5.84
CA PHE A 211 -24.94 0.19 5.36
C PHE A 211 -25.66 -1.12 5.72
N ARG A 212 -26.24 -1.20 6.91
CA ARG A 212 -27.01 -2.34 7.39
C ARG A 212 -28.29 -2.50 6.59
N SER A 213 -28.99 -1.40 6.25
CA SER A 213 -30.18 -1.43 5.40
C SER A 213 -29.86 -1.77 3.94
N LEU A 214 -28.74 -1.26 3.38
CA LEU A 214 -28.25 -1.70 2.06
C LEU A 214 -27.87 -3.18 2.07
N PHE A 215 -27.19 -3.66 3.12
CA PHE A 215 -26.80 -5.06 3.26
C PHE A 215 -28.01 -6.00 3.42
N ILE A 216 -29.02 -5.62 4.23
CA ILE A 216 -30.26 -6.37 4.41
C ILE A 216 -31.08 -6.40 3.12
N LYS A 217 -31.24 -5.27 2.43
CA LYS A 217 -31.91 -5.21 1.12
C LYS A 217 -31.25 -6.13 0.09
N ASN A 218 -29.93 -6.19 0.07
CA ASN A 218 -29.17 -7.00 -0.89
C ASN A 218 -29.16 -8.51 -0.53
N LYS A 219 -29.37 -8.86 0.74
CA LYS A 219 -29.59 -10.26 1.16
C LYS A 219 -31.02 -10.72 0.82
N ALA A 220 -32.01 -9.85 1.00
CA ALA A 220 -33.40 -10.12 0.64
C ALA A 220 -33.59 -10.29 -0.87
N SER A 221 -32.90 -9.49 -1.70
CA SER A 221 -32.93 -9.63 -3.16
C SER A 221 -32.24 -10.90 -3.68
N LYS A 222 -31.36 -11.53 -2.88
CA LYS A 222 -30.75 -12.84 -3.20
C LYS A 222 -31.54 -14.04 -2.66
N ILE A 223 -32.55 -13.83 -1.81
CA ILE A 223 -33.37 -14.90 -1.19
C ILE A 223 -34.76 -15.05 -1.87
N SER A 224 -35.15 -14.16 -2.78
CA SER A 224 -36.30 -14.38 -3.68
C SER A 224 -35.86 -14.17 -5.12
N PRO A 225 -35.80 -15.24 -5.95
CA PRO A 225 -36.95 -16.10 -6.24
C PRO A 225 -36.60 -17.60 -6.28
N LYS A 226 -36.90 -18.36 -5.22
CA LYS A 226 -36.95 -19.84 -5.34
C LYS A 226 -37.97 -20.52 -4.42
N ILE A 227 -38.94 -19.78 -3.88
CA ILE A 227 -40.08 -20.34 -3.15
C ILE A 227 -41.36 -19.65 -3.61
N LYS A 228 -41.74 -19.91 -4.85
CA LYS A 228 -43.12 -19.82 -5.38
C LYS A 228 -43.17 -20.81 -6.54
N ASN A 229 -43.28 -22.09 -6.21
CA ASN A 229 -43.82 -23.17 -7.06
C ASN A 229 -43.60 -24.50 -6.33
N GLU A 230 -44.21 -24.66 -5.16
CA GLU A 230 -44.47 -25.98 -4.57
C GLU A 230 -45.48 -25.80 -3.43
N SER A 231 -46.72 -25.49 -3.81
CA SER A 231 -47.88 -25.79 -2.99
C SER A 231 -49.08 -25.97 -3.93
N ILE A 232 -49.83 -27.04 -3.69
CA ILE A 232 -51.14 -27.37 -4.26
C ILE A 232 -51.10 -28.27 -5.51
N LYS A 233 -50.89 -29.58 -5.28
CA LYS A 233 -51.88 -30.60 -5.65
C LYS A 233 -51.91 -31.68 -4.56
N ILE A 234 -52.95 -31.66 -3.73
CA ILE A 234 -53.39 -32.81 -2.95
C ILE A 234 -54.90 -32.92 -3.21
N HIS A 235 -55.26 -34.09 -3.75
CA HIS A 235 -56.58 -34.64 -4.09
C HIS A 235 -57.37 -33.94 -5.20
#